data_AF-A0A8T7BC06-F1
#
_entry.id   AF-A0A8T7BC06-F1
#
_cell.length_a   1.000
_cell.length_b   1.000
_cell.length_c   1.000
_cell.angle_alpha   90.00
_cell.angle_beta   90.00
_cell.angle_gamma   90.00
#
_symmetry.space_group_name_H-M   'P 1'
#
loop_
_entity.id
_entity.type
_entity.pdbx_description
1 polymer ?
#
loop_
_entity_poly.entity_id
_entity_poly.type
_entity_poly.pdbx_seq_one_letter_code
_entity_poly.pdbx_strand_id
1 'polypeptide(L)'
;MQKSTIALVLVAVAAVAIGVGVQQASDKPATLPEFTNTIMLPQSRPFSKFRLVDHHGHEFGPQQLRDYWSILFFGFTHCPDVCPTTLATLAQVKQQMQAKGQWGNYRVLMVSVDPNRDSVERLAEYVPYFDDEFVGITGDLPTLTEFARQAGVVFARRGEVNERDYDVDHSAALILVNPKGQWAGAIPAPQRRDQIIDDLAKLATYYADDHSEQPANKANSALKTEPDGVAQPIADSSAALSVSNAWIRPAPPTASSMVAYFELHNDSAQDITIVAAESPQFAHSMLHSTELVDGVVQMQHIDSLLVPANGRAVLMPMATHLMLMQPHDILAEGSQANISLISDSGQRFDFNVAVRPQPE
;
A
#
# COMPACT_ATOMS: atom_id res chain seq x y z
N MET A 1 80.32 0.61 3.01
CA MET A 1 79.18 0.05 2.26
C MET A 1 78.08 -0.54 3.17
N GLN A 2 78.41 -1.22 4.28
CA GLN A 2 77.44 -1.91 5.15
C GLN A 2 76.39 -1.03 5.87
N LYS A 3 76.72 0.22 6.23
CA LYS A 3 75.77 1.12 6.93
C LYS A 3 74.66 1.67 6.03
N SER A 4 74.92 1.83 4.73
CA SER A 4 73.95 2.37 3.78
C SER A 4 72.88 1.33 3.41
N THR A 5 73.23 0.05 3.43
CA THR A 5 72.31 -1.05 3.13
C THR A 5 71.30 -1.28 4.26
N ILE A 6 71.73 -1.14 5.52
CA ILE A 6 70.85 -1.30 6.70
C ILE A 6 69.81 -0.18 6.78
N ALA A 7 70.20 1.06 6.46
CA ALA A 7 69.27 2.20 6.43
C ALA A 7 68.19 2.03 5.35
N LEU A 8 68.55 1.51 4.17
CA LEU A 8 67.62 1.29 3.06
C LEU A 8 66.60 0.18 3.35
N VAL A 9 67.03 -0.88 4.04
CA VAL A 9 66.13 -1.97 4.46
C VAL A 9 65.14 -1.50 5.54
N LEU A 10 65.58 -0.67 6.49
CA LEU A 10 64.68 -0.14 7.53
C LEU A 10 63.62 0.81 6.97
N VAL A 11 63.95 1.64 5.99
CA VAL A 11 62.99 2.53 5.31
C VAL A 11 61.99 1.71 4.49
N ALA A 12 62.43 0.65 3.80
CA ALA A 12 61.54 -0.23 3.05
C ALA A 12 60.57 -1.00 3.97
N VAL A 13 61.03 -1.50 5.12
CA VAL A 13 60.18 -2.18 6.10
C VAL A 13 59.19 -1.21 6.75
N ALA A 14 59.59 0.03 7.05
CA ALA A 14 58.68 1.05 7.56
C ALA A 14 57.64 1.47 6.51
N ALA A 15 58.01 1.59 5.24
CA ALA A 15 57.09 1.90 4.14
C ALA A 15 56.08 0.77 3.90
N VAL A 16 56.50 -0.49 4.03
CA VAL A 16 55.59 -1.66 3.95
C VAL A 16 54.69 -1.73 5.18
N ALA A 17 55.20 -1.46 6.39
CA ALA A 17 54.38 -1.46 7.61
C ALA A 17 53.33 -0.33 7.61
N ILE A 18 53.67 0.85 7.07
CA ILE A 18 52.72 1.95 6.89
C ILE A 18 51.74 1.64 5.74
N GLY A 19 52.22 1.05 4.64
CA GLY A 19 51.36 0.63 3.52
C GLY A 19 50.34 -0.45 3.90
N VAL A 20 50.73 -1.41 4.74
CA VAL A 20 49.83 -2.46 5.27
C VAL A 20 48.92 -1.91 6.37
N GLY A 21 49.40 -0.98 7.21
CA GLY A 21 48.58 -0.35 8.26
C GLY A 21 47.52 0.62 7.74
N VAL A 22 47.71 1.22 6.55
CA VAL A 22 46.72 2.12 5.92
C VAL A 22 45.65 1.36 5.11
N GLN A 23 45.88 0.08 4.77
CA GLN A 23 44.90 -0.74 4.05
C GLN A 23 43.92 -1.52 4.92
N GLN A 24 44.06 -1.47 6.25
CA GLN A 24 43.13 -2.12 7.18
C GLN A 24 42.13 -1.16 7.85
N ALA A 25 42.07 0.10 7.42
CA ALA A 25 41.07 1.06 7.87
C ALA A 25 40.04 1.31 6.77
N SER A 26 39.10 0.38 6.60
CA SER A 26 37.68 0.61 6.24
C SER A 26 37.05 -0.67 5.70
N ASP A 27 36.75 -1.62 6.59
CA ASP A 27 35.77 -2.70 6.32
C ASP A 27 34.94 -2.93 7.60
N LYS A 28 34.38 -1.86 8.15
CA LYS A 28 33.17 -2.03 8.97
C LYS A 28 32.02 -2.14 7.96
N PRO A 29 31.32 -3.27 7.86
CA PRO A 29 30.11 -3.32 7.04
C PRO A 29 29.17 -2.25 7.59
N ALA A 30 28.75 -1.33 6.73
CA ALA A 30 27.72 -0.37 7.09
C ALA A 30 26.48 -1.18 7.44
N THR A 31 26.17 -1.23 8.74
CA THR A 31 24.96 -1.88 9.21
C THR A 31 23.79 -1.11 8.63
N LEU A 32 22.88 -1.80 7.95
CA LEU A 32 21.64 -1.20 7.45
C LEU A 32 20.98 -0.39 8.58
N PRO A 33 20.37 0.76 8.28
CA PRO A 33 19.57 1.49 9.25
C PRO A 33 18.49 0.56 9.82
N GLU A 34 18.16 0.74 11.09
CA GLU A 34 17.01 0.07 11.67
C GLU A 34 15.75 0.70 11.06
N PHE A 35 15.15 -0.01 10.10
CA PHE A 35 13.88 0.35 9.49
C PHE A 35 12.72 -0.05 10.41
N THR A 36 11.69 0.78 10.44
CA THR A 36 10.49 0.57 11.25
C THR A 36 9.59 -0.50 10.66
N ASN A 37 9.43 -0.51 9.33
CA ASN A 37 8.55 -1.44 8.62
C ASN A 37 9.21 -2.03 7.36
N THR A 38 10.20 -1.35 6.78
CA THR A 38 10.85 -1.78 5.54
C THR A 38 11.76 -2.99 5.74
N ILE A 39 11.56 -4.01 4.91
CA ILE A 39 12.40 -5.22 4.89
C ILE A 39 13.29 -5.16 3.64
N MET A 40 14.59 -4.98 3.85
CA MET A 40 15.59 -5.02 2.78
C MET A 40 16.02 -6.45 2.49
N LEU A 41 16.17 -6.78 1.21
CA LEU A 41 16.81 -8.03 0.81
C LEU A 41 18.30 -7.99 1.17
N PRO A 42 18.87 -9.09 1.63
CA PRO A 42 20.31 -9.16 1.88
C PRO A 42 21.19 -8.88 0.66
N GLN A 43 20.65 -9.19 -0.51
CA GLN A 43 21.25 -8.88 -1.80
C GLN A 43 20.12 -8.52 -2.75
N SER A 44 20.25 -7.37 -3.41
CA SER A 44 19.31 -6.94 -4.43
C SER A 44 19.33 -7.89 -5.62
N ARG A 45 18.15 -8.12 -6.22
CA ARG A 45 17.96 -9.08 -7.31
C ARG A 45 17.62 -8.35 -8.60
N PRO A 46 18.33 -8.58 -9.72
CA PRO A 46 17.97 -7.99 -11.00
C PRO A 46 16.68 -8.61 -11.53
N PHE A 47 15.88 -7.83 -12.25
CA PHE A 47 14.78 -8.36 -13.06
C PHE A 47 15.32 -8.97 -14.35
N SER A 48 14.77 -10.11 -14.73
CA SER A 48 14.89 -10.70 -16.07
C SER A 48 14.21 -9.78 -17.10
N LYS A 49 14.44 -10.05 -18.39
CA LYS A 49 13.81 -9.26 -19.45
C LYS A 49 12.28 -9.43 -19.40
N PHE A 50 11.58 -8.31 -19.47
CA PHE A 50 10.14 -8.23 -19.63
C PHE A 50 9.83 -7.02 -20.53
N ARG A 51 8.62 -6.99 -21.09
CA ARG A 51 8.13 -5.89 -21.93
C ARG A 51 6.68 -5.61 -21.59
N LEU A 52 6.48 -4.54 -20.82
CA LEU A 52 5.19 -4.00 -20.45
C LEU A 52 5.00 -2.66 -21.18
N VAL A 53 3.90 -1.96 -20.88
CA VAL A 53 3.63 -0.61 -21.37
C VAL A 53 3.22 0.29 -20.22
N ASP A 54 3.63 1.56 -20.28
CA ASP A 54 3.13 2.57 -19.35
C ASP A 54 1.78 3.13 -19.82
N HIS A 55 1.14 3.91 -18.94
CA HIS A 55 -0.14 4.57 -19.21
C HIS A 55 -0.07 5.70 -20.26
N HIS A 56 1.12 6.02 -20.78
CA HIS A 56 1.30 6.91 -21.94
C HIS A 56 1.49 6.11 -23.25
N GLY A 57 1.50 4.77 -23.19
CA GLY A 57 1.71 3.89 -24.33
C GLY A 57 3.18 3.66 -24.68
N HIS A 58 4.13 4.07 -23.85
CA HIS A 58 5.55 3.80 -24.06
C HIS A 58 5.95 2.42 -23.53
N GLU A 59 6.98 1.83 -24.12
CA GLU A 59 7.54 0.56 -23.67
C GLU A 59 8.15 0.69 -22.26
N PHE A 60 7.78 -0.26 -21.39
CA PHE A 60 8.29 -0.34 -20.02
C PHE A 60 9.03 -1.67 -19.79
N GLY A 61 10.34 -1.60 -19.59
CA GLY A 61 11.23 -2.74 -19.36
C GLY A 61 12.24 -2.49 -18.24
N PRO A 62 13.20 -3.40 -18.03
CA PRO A 62 14.22 -3.26 -16.98
C PRO A 62 15.05 -1.97 -17.06
N GLN A 63 15.23 -1.40 -18.26
CA GLN A 63 15.99 -0.16 -18.42
C GLN A 63 15.28 1.04 -17.80
N GLN A 64 13.95 1.07 -17.90
CA GLN A 64 13.11 2.12 -17.33
C GLN A 64 13.10 2.06 -15.80
N LEU A 65 13.50 0.94 -15.17
CA LEU A 65 13.63 0.80 -13.72
C LEU A 65 14.90 1.45 -13.13
N ARG A 66 15.84 1.90 -13.95
CA ARG A 66 17.10 2.50 -13.50
C ARG A 66 16.95 3.96 -13.09
N ASP A 67 17.99 4.48 -12.46
CA ASP A 67 18.21 5.88 -12.05
C ASP A 67 17.33 6.37 -10.89
N TYR A 68 16.18 5.74 -10.64
CA TYR A 68 15.24 6.08 -9.58
C TYR A 68 15.10 4.99 -8.52
N TRP A 69 14.86 5.39 -7.28
CA TRP A 69 14.19 4.52 -6.33
C TRP A 69 12.72 4.38 -6.73
N SER A 70 12.32 3.19 -7.16
CA SER A 70 10.95 2.94 -7.60
C SER A 70 10.19 2.18 -6.51
N ILE A 71 9.08 2.75 -6.07
CA ILE A 71 8.12 2.15 -5.16
C ILE A 71 7.03 1.52 -6.03
N LEU A 72 7.10 0.21 -6.20
CA LEU A 72 6.17 -0.55 -7.03
C LEU A 72 5.00 -0.98 -6.17
N PHE A 73 3.79 -0.63 -6.59
CA PHE A 73 2.55 -1.11 -6.00
C PHE A 73 1.80 -1.95 -7.03
N PHE A 74 1.58 -3.23 -6.71
CA PHE A 74 0.77 -4.11 -7.55
C PHE A 74 -0.68 -3.95 -7.14
N GLY A 75 -1.53 -3.50 -8.06
CA GLY A 75 -2.92 -3.17 -7.77
C GLY A 75 -3.77 -3.19 -9.03
N PHE A 76 -5.00 -2.70 -8.98
CA PHE A 76 -5.87 -2.62 -10.15
C PHE A 76 -6.91 -1.50 -9.98
N THR A 77 -7.40 -0.91 -11.07
CA THR A 77 -8.23 0.31 -11.01
C THR A 77 -9.62 0.07 -10.43
N HIS A 78 -10.07 -1.18 -10.41
CA HIS A 78 -11.37 -1.59 -9.87
C HIS A 78 -11.31 -1.95 -8.39
N CYS A 79 -10.13 -1.92 -7.77
CA CYS A 79 -9.99 -2.22 -6.36
C CYS A 79 -10.66 -1.12 -5.54
N PRO A 80 -11.68 -1.47 -4.74
CA PRO A 80 -12.56 -0.49 -4.10
C PRO A 80 -11.89 0.19 -2.90
N ASP A 81 -11.02 -0.55 -2.20
CA ASP A 81 -10.41 -0.07 -0.96
C ASP A 81 -8.88 0.03 -1.02
N VAL A 82 -8.18 -1.11 -1.01
CA VAL A 82 -6.75 -1.12 -0.68
C VAL A 82 -5.90 -0.33 -1.68
N CYS A 83 -6.20 -0.41 -2.98
CA CYS A 83 -5.46 0.34 -4.00
C CYS A 83 -5.60 1.85 -3.88
N PRO A 84 -6.82 2.43 -3.87
CA PRO A 84 -6.96 3.88 -3.71
C PRO A 84 -6.41 4.37 -2.36
N THR A 85 -6.53 3.60 -1.27
CA THR A 85 -5.90 3.94 0.02
C THR A 85 -4.39 4.04 -0.09
N THR A 86 -3.78 3.04 -0.72
CA THR A 86 -2.31 2.94 -0.83
C THR A 86 -1.77 4.07 -1.69
N LEU A 87 -2.39 4.35 -2.83
CA LEU A 87 -1.97 5.44 -3.72
C LEU A 87 -2.16 6.82 -3.08
N ALA A 88 -3.29 7.07 -2.40
CA ALA A 88 -3.49 8.31 -1.65
C ALA A 88 -2.46 8.47 -0.53
N THR A 89 -2.14 7.38 0.19
CA THR A 89 -1.09 7.38 1.22
C THR A 89 0.27 7.73 0.61
N LEU A 90 0.63 7.13 -0.53
CA LEU A 90 1.88 7.42 -1.23
C LEU A 90 1.96 8.86 -1.75
N ALA A 91 0.84 9.43 -2.21
CA ALA A 91 0.77 10.83 -2.64
C ALA A 91 1.04 11.76 -1.44
N GLN A 92 0.46 11.47 -0.28
CA GLN A 92 0.73 12.22 0.95
C GLN A 92 2.19 12.07 1.43
N VAL A 93 2.76 10.86 1.36
CA VAL A 93 4.17 10.61 1.66
C VAL A 93 5.05 11.48 0.76
N LYS A 94 4.82 11.46 -0.55
CA LYS A 94 5.54 12.27 -1.53
C LYS A 94 5.47 13.75 -1.19
N GLN A 95 4.27 14.28 -0.99
CA GLN A 95 4.05 15.69 -0.66
C GLN A 95 4.83 16.12 0.59
N GLN A 96 4.75 15.33 1.67
CA GLN A 96 5.46 15.64 2.92
C GLN A 96 6.98 15.54 2.80
N MET A 97 7.50 14.55 2.07
CA MET A 97 8.93 14.44 1.82
C MET A 97 9.44 15.53 0.89
N GLN A 98 8.68 15.93 -0.13
CA GLN A 98 9.01 17.06 -1.01
C GLN A 98 9.11 18.37 -0.22
N ALA A 99 8.17 18.63 0.69
CA ALA A 99 8.21 19.80 1.57
C ALA A 99 9.48 19.86 2.45
N LYS A 100 10.10 18.70 2.73
CA LYS A 100 11.36 18.57 3.47
C LYS A 100 12.60 18.46 2.57
N GLY A 101 12.44 18.47 1.24
CA GLY A 101 13.54 18.26 0.28
C GLY A 101 14.08 16.82 0.25
N GLN A 102 13.32 15.84 0.74
CA GLN A 102 13.78 14.46 0.94
C GLN A 102 13.27 13.47 -0.13
N TRP A 103 12.37 13.89 -1.03
CA TRP A 103 11.80 13.02 -2.07
C TRP A 103 12.75 12.75 -3.25
N GLY A 104 13.81 13.54 -3.43
CA GLY A 104 14.42 13.89 -4.71
C GLY A 104 14.81 12.80 -5.73
N ASN A 105 14.81 11.50 -5.40
CA ASN A 105 15.03 10.42 -6.37
C ASN A 105 14.05 9.25 -6.24
N TYR A 106 12.88 9.48 -5.67
CA TYR A 106 11.81 8.49 -5.56
C TYR A 106 10.76 8.68 -6.66
N ARG A 107 10.13 7.58 -7.04
CA ARG A 107 8.92 7.57 -7.87
C ARG A 107 8.01 6.42 -7.48
N VAL A 108 6.73 6.56 -7.81
CA VAL A 108 5.72 5.54 -7.56
C VAL A 108 5.27 4.94 -8.89
N LEU A 109 5.27 3.61 -8.96
CA LEU A 109 4.82 2.86 -10.12
C LEU A 109 3.65 1.95 -9.69
N MET A 110 2.47 2.17 -10.24
CA MET A 110 1.34 1.25 -10.08
C MET A 110 1.38 0.22 -11.21
N VAL A 111 1.60 -1.05 -10.88
CA VAL A 111 1.58 -2.16 -11.83
C VAL A 111 0.21 -2.82 -11.76
N SER A 112 -0.57 -2.72 -12.84
CA SER A 112 -1.87 -3.37 -12.90
C SER A 112 -1.74 -4.89 -12.90
N VAL A 113 -2.51 -5.57 -12.05
CA VAL A 113 -2.68 -7.03 -12.07
C VAL A 113 -3.96 -7.46 -12.79
N ASP A 114 -4.69 -6.52 -13.40
CA ASP A 114 -5.95 -6.77 -14.09
C ASP A 114 -6.02 -6.18 -15.51
N PRO A 115 -5.23 -6.72 -16.46
CA PRO A 115 -5.10 -6.15 -17.80
C PRO A 115 -6.36 -6.22 -18.66
N ASN A 116 -7.38 -6.99 -18.26
CA ASN A 116 -8.65 -7.05 -18.99
C ASN A 116 -9.51 -5.80 -18.77
N ARG A 117 -9.37 -5.17 -17.60
CA ARG A 117 -10.13 -3.97 -17.23
C ARG A 117 -9.25 -2.72 -17.23
N ASP A 118 -7.96 -2.87 -16.97
CA ASP A 118 -7.01 -1.77 -16.85
C ASP A 118 -6.22 -1.57 -18.15
N SER A 119 -6.86 -0.94 -19.13
CA SER A 119 -6.20 -0.49 -20.36
C SER A 119 -5.24 0.69 -20.09
N VAL A 120 -4.40 1.01 -21.07
CA VAL A 120 -3.51 2.18 -21.04
C VAL A 120 -4.31 3.46 -20.76
N GLU A 121 -5.41 3.65 -21.48
CA GLU A 121 -6.29 4.81 -21.35
C GLU A 121 -6.91 4.90 -19.95
N ARG A 122 -7.36 3.77 -19.42
CA ARG A 122 -7.96 3.75 -18.09
C ARG A 122 -6.95 4.05 -16.99
N LEU A 123 -5.73 3.53 -17.10
CA LEU A 123 -4.65 3.88 -16.17
C LEU A 123 -4.24 5.35 -16.28
N ALA A 124 -4.33 5.94 -17.49
CA ALA A 124 -4.04 7.35 -17.71
C ALA A 124 -5.05 8.30 -17.07
N GLU A 125 -6.27 7.84 -16.81
CA GLU A 125 -7.27 8.59 -16.05
C GLU A 125 -7.16 8.31 -14.54
N TYR A 126 -6.81 7.08 -14.17
CA TYR A 126 -6.84 6.62 -12.78
C TYR A 126 -5.62 7.09 -11.97
N VAL A 127 -4.41 6.94 -12.50
CA VAL A 127 -3.18 7.17 -11.74
C VAL A 127 -2.92 8.66 -11.46
N PRO A 128 -3.06 9.58 -12.44
CA PRO A 128 -2.88 11.01 -12.21
C PRO A 128 -3.89 11.64 -11.24
N TYR A 129 -5.05 10.99 -10.99
CA TYR A 129 -5.99 11.43 -9.96
C TYR A 129 -5.34 11.53 -8.57
N PHE A 130 -4.36 10.67 -8.27
CA PHE A 130 -3.65 10.69 -7.00
C PHE A 130 -2.44 11.63 -7.01
N ASP A 131 -1.65 11.58 -8.08
CA ASP A 131 -0.47 12.42 -8.28
C ASP A 131 -0.01 12.35 -9.74
N ASP A 132 0.22 13.51 -10.38
CA ASP A 132 0.57 13.61 -11.81
C ASP A 132 1.92 12.96 -12.18
N GLU A 133 2.82 12.70 -11.22
CA GLU A 133 4.10 12.01 -11.47
C GLU A 133 4.01 10.49 -11.26
N PHE A 134 2.85 9.96 -10.82
CA PHE A 134 2.68 8.52 -10.68
C PHE A 134 2.53 7.87 -12.05
N VAL A 135 3.11 6.67 -12.20
CA VAL A 135 3.08 5.94 -13.47
C VAL A 135 2.31 4.64 -13.34
N GLY A 136 1.22 4.51 -14.10
CA GLY A 136 0.54 3.24 -14.33
C GLY A 136 1.26 2.38 -15.36
N ILE A 137 1.34 1.07 -15.12
CA ILE A 137 1.97 0.06 -15.98
C ILE A 137 0.98 -1.09 -16.19
N THR A 138 0.83 -1.56 -17.42
CA THR A 138 0.01 -2.72 -17.79
C THR A 138 0.69 -3.56 -18.89
N GLY A 139 0.08 -4.68 -19.28
CA GLY A 139 0.60 -5.58 -20.30
C GLY A 139 -0.25 -6.84 -20.45
N ASP A 140 0.24 -7.83 -21.18
CA ASP A 140 -0.45 -9.13 -21.23
C ASP A 140 -0.32 -9.89 -19.90
N LEU A 141 -1.35 -10.67 -19.56
CA LEU A 141 -1.43 -11.40 -18.29
C LEU A 141 -0.21 -12.32 -18.02
N PRO A 142 0.30 -13.11 -19.00
CA PRO A 142 1.54 -13.89 -18.80
C PRO A 142 2.75 -13.03 -18.43
N THR A 143 2.99 -11.92 -19.13
CA THR A 143 4.12 -11.02 -18.83
C THR A 143 3.97 -10.35 -17.47
N LEU A 144 2.77 -9.90 -17.09
CA LEU A 144 2.49 -9.33 -15.77
C LEU A 144 2.69 -10.36 -14.66
N THR A 145 2.22 -11.59 -14.85
CA THR A 145 2.39 -12.68 -13.88
C THR A 145 3.87 -12.97 -13.65
N GLU A 146 4.67 -13.04 -14.72
CA GLU A 146 6.11 -13.28 -14.60
C GLU A 146 6.85 -12.10 -13.94
N PHE A 147 6.46 -10.86 -14.24
CA PHE A 147 7.04 -9.68 -13.58
C PHE A 147 6.70 -9.63 -12.09
N ALA A 148 5.43 -9.83 -11.73
CA ALA A 148 4.98 -9.91 -10.34
C ALA A 148 5.72 -11.01 -9.56
N ARG A 149 5.85 -12.20 -10.15
CA ARG A 149 6.58 -13.33 -9.55
C ARG A 149 8.05 -13.00 -9.26
N GLN A 150 8.71 -12.27 -10.17
CA GLN A 150 10.10 -11.82 -9.96
C GLN A 150 10.22 -10.80 -8.81
N ALA A 151 9.18 -10.00 -8.60
CA ALA A 151 9.06 -9.08 -7.48
C ALA A 151 8.57 -9.75 -6.17
N GLY A 152 8.37 -11.07 -6.17
CA GLY A 152 7.85 -11.82 -5.01
C GLY A 152 6.35 -11.63 -4.77
N VAL A 153 5.61 -11.14 -5.75
CA VAL A 153 4.17 -10.88 -5.67
C VAL A 153 3.38 -11.98 -6.38
N VAL A 154 2.32 -12.43 -5.72
CA VAL A 154 1.32 -13.35 -6.28
C VAL A 154 -0.01 -12.62 -6.34
N PHE A 155 -0.78 -12.86 -7.40
CA PHE A 155 -2.14 -12.38 -7.56
C PHE A 155 -3.01 -13.45 -8.20
N ALA A 156 -4.32 -13.42 -7.91
CA ALA A 156 -5.29 -14.37 -8.42
C ALA A 156 -6.64 -13.68 -8.67
N ARG A 157 -7.38 -14.17 -9.66
CA ARG A 157 -8.77 -13.74 -9.90
C ARG A 157 -9.72 -14.68 -9.15
N ARG A 158 -10.76 -14.14 -8.50
CA ARG A 158 -11.85 -14.90 -7.88
C ARG A 158 -13.18 -14.53 -8.55
N GLY A 159 -13.86 -15.53 -9.13
CA GLY A 159 -15.13 -15.39 -9.87
C GLY A 159 -15.18 -16.30 -11.11
N GLU A 160 -16.37 -16.53 -11.67
CA GLU A 160 -16.50 -17.28 -12.93
C GLU A 160 -15.93 -16.48 -14.12
N VAL A 161 -15.33 -17.19 -15.09
CA VAL A 161 -14.59 -16.61 -16.23
C VAL A 161 -15.44 -15.67 -17.11
N ASN A 162 -16.78 -15.70 -16.97
CA ASN A 162 -17.73 -14.97 -17.81
C ASN A 162 -18.39 -13.76 -17.11
N GLU A 163 -18.09 -13.49 -15.84
CA GLU A 163 -18.66 -12.34 -15.13
C GLU A 163 -17.75 -11.11 -15.24
N ARG A 164 -18.34 -9.92 -15.46
CA ARG A 164 -17.60 -8.64 -15.46
C ARG A 164 -17.30 -8.14 -14.04
N ASP A 165 -17.87 -8.78 -13.03
CA ASP A 165 -17.79 -8.43 -11.62
C ASP A 165 -17.05 -9.54 -10.87
N TYR A 166 -15.72 -9.51 -10.93
CA TYR A 166 -14.84 -10.44 -10.21
C TYR A 166 -13.83 -9.68 -9.35
N ASP A 167 -13.47 -10.32 -8.24
CA ASP A 167 -12.47 -9.82 -7.30
C ASP A 167 -11.07 -10.26 -7.71
N VAL A 168 -10.08 -9.45 -7.37
CA VAL A 168 -8.67 -9.76 -7.60
C VAL A 168 -7.94 -9.71 -6.27
N ASP A 169 -7.39 -10.85 -5.88
CA ASP A 169 -6.47 -10.97 -4.77
C ASP A 169 -5.08 -10.56 -5.22
N HIS A 170 -4.38 -9.76 -4.43
CA HIS A 170 -3.00 -9.37 -4.73
C HIS A 170 -2.19 -9.12 -3.46
N SER A 171 -0.86 -9.23 -3.55
CA SER A 171 -0.02 -8.76 -2.45
C SER A 171 -0.17 -7.25 -2.28
N ALA A 172 -0.41 -6.80 -1.04
CA ALA A 172 -0.45 -5.38 -0.71
C ALA A 172 0.92 -4.80 -0.36
N ALA A 173 2.01 -5.57 -0.45
CA ALA A 173 3.34 -5.04 -0.18
C ALA A 173 3.76 -4.03 -1.26
N LEU A 174 4.41 -2.95 -0.83
CA LEU A 174 5.13 -2.06 -1.75
C LEU A 174 6.51 -2.69 -2.02
N ILE A 175 6.89 -2.85 -3.27
CA ILE A 175 8.18 -3.40 -3.64
C ILE A 175 9.16 -2.26 -3.91
N LEU A 176 10.31 -2.28 -3.25
CA LEU A 176 11.35 -1.29 -3.43
C LEU A 176 12.35 -1.76 -4.48
N VAL A 177 12.50 -0.97 -5.54
CA VAL A 177 13.51 -1.17 -6.59
C VAL A 177 14.52 -0.04 -6.52
N ASN A 178 15.80 -0.38 -6.45
CA ASN A 178 16.88 0.59 -6.34
C ASN A 178 17.21 1.26 -7.69
N PRO A 179 18.03 2.33 -7.71
CA PRO A 179 18.46 3.00 -8.94
C PRO A 179 19.26 2.13 -9.93
N LYS A 180 19.73 0.94 -9.53
CA LYS A 180 20.33 -0.04 -10.44
C LYS A 180 19.27 -0.87 -11.18
N GLY A 181 17.98 -0.64 -10.92
CA GLY A 181 16.87 -1.41 -11.48
C GLY A 181 16.74 -2.81 -10.86
N GLN A 182 17.11 -2.97 -9.59
CA GLN A 182 17.09 -4.26 -8.90
C GLN A 182 16.09 -4.24 -7.74
N TRP A 183 15.36 -5.34 -7.53
CA TRP A 183 14.52 -5.53 -6.36
C TRP A 183 15.40 -5.52 -5.11
N ALA A 184 15.17 -4.54 -4.24
CA ALA A 184 16.00 -4.25 -3.07
C ALA A 184 15.29 -4.56 -1.74
N GLY A 185 13.96 -4.60 -1.72
CA GLY A 185 13.20 -4.85 -0.50
C GLY A 185 11.70 -4.73 -0.70
N ALA A 186 10.97 -4.71 0.41
CA ALA A 186 9.54 -4.46 0.42
C ALA A 186 9.10 -3.71 1.68
N ILE A 187 8.02 -2.96 1.58
CA ILE A 187 7.29 -2.38 2.71
C ILE A 187 5.99 -3.17 2.83
N PRO A 188 5.86 -4.06 3.83
CA PRO A 188 4.67 -4.86 4.02
C PRO A 188 3.49 -3.98 4.44
N ALA A 189 2.29 -4.48 4.21
CA ALA A 189 1.07 -3.87 4.73
C ALA A 189 0.94 -4.15 6.25
N PRO A 190 0.25 -3.28 7.02
CA PRO A 190 -0.37 -2.03 6.59
C PRO A 190 0.64 -0.88 6.41
N GLN A 191 0.47 -0.10 5.33
CA GLN A 191 1.32 1.05 5.01
C GLN A 191 0.93 2.27 5.85
N ARG A 192 1.65 2.50 6.96
CA ARG A 192 1.49 3.73 7.73
C ARG A 192 2.37 4.83 7.16
N ARG A 193 1.75 5.95 6.75
CA ARG A 193 2.41 7.13 6.18
C ARG A 193 3.70 7.52 6.90
N ASP A 194 3.62 7.74 8.21
CA ASP A 194 4.75 8.27 8.99
C ASP A 194 5.93 7.27 9.02
N GLN A 195 5.64 5.96 9.07
CA GLN A 195 6.67 4.92 9.02
C GLN A 195 7.35 4.85 7.65
N ILE A 196 6.58 5.03 6.57
CA ILE A 196 7.13 5.06 5.22
C ILE A 196 8.06 6.26 5.06
N ILE A 197 7.65 7.45 5.52
CA ILE A 197 8.47 8.66 5.46
C ILE A 197 9.80 8.44 6.21
N ASP A 198 9.74 7.93 7.44
CA ASP A 198 10.93 7.67 8.25
C ASP A 198 11.89 6.68 7.59
N ASP A 199 11.35 5.57 7.06
CA ASP A 199 12.15 4.54 6.43
C ASP A 199 12.76 4.97 5.10
N LEU A 200 12.00 5.68 4.25
CA LEU A 200 12.52 6.22 2.99
C LEU A 200 13.59 7.28 3.25
N ALA A 201 13.44 8.13 4.28
CA ALA A 201 14.47 9.10 4.64
C ALA A 201 15.78 8.42 5.08
N LYS A 202 15.69 7.34 5.87
CA LYS A 202 16.85 6.51 6.24
C LYS A 202 17.49 5.85 5.02
N LEU A 203 16.66 5.33 4.10
CA LEU A 203 17.11 4.68 2.87
C LEU A 203 17.87 5.66 1.96
N ALA A 204 17.33 6.86 1.76
CA ALA A 204 17.99 7.91 0.98
C ALA A 204 19.37 8.26 1.55
N THR A 205 19.47 8.39 2.88
CA THR A 205 20.72 8.70 3.57
C THR A 205 21.74 7.57 3.40
N TYR A 206 21.34 6.32 3.67
CA TYR A 206 22.23 5.16 3.58
C TYR A 206 22.81 4.93 2.17
N TYR A 207 22.01 5.18 1.13
CA TYR A 207 22.44 4.98 -0.26
C TYR A 207 23.19 6.16 -0.87
N ALA A 208 23.11 7.36 -0.28
CA ALA A 208 23.96 8.49 -0.66
C ALA A 208 25.45 8.24 -0.32
N ASP A 209 25.73 7.34 0.62
CA ASP A 209 27.07 7.05 1.16
C ASP A 209 27.80 5.87 0.46
N ASP A 210 27.35 5.44 -0.74
CA ASP A 210 28.01 4.46 -1.65
C ASP A 210 28.14 2.99 -1.15
N HIS A 211 27.22 2.51 -0.31
CA HIS A 211 27.25 1.13 0.22
C HIS A 211 26.55 0.10 -0.68
N SER A 212 27.09 -0.12 -1.89
CA SER A 212 26.41 -0.91 -2.92
C SER A 212 26.65 -2.43 -2.93
N GLU A 213 27.37 -3.02 -1.95
CA GLU A 213 27.58 -4.49 -1.85
C GLU A 213 27.67 -5.06 -0.40
N GLN A 214 26.80 -6.06 -0.10
CA GLN A 214 26.88 -7.17 0.90
C GLN A 214 26.85 -6.88 2.44
N PRO A 215 26.62 -7.87 3.35
CA PRO A 215 25.89 -9.17 3.29
C PRO A 215 24.79 -9.34 4.40
N ALA A 216 24.10 -10.49 4.39
CA ALA A 216 22.90 -10.88 5.16
C ALA A 216 23.04 -11.13 6.68
N ASN A 217 22.07 -10.62 7.49
CA ASN A 217 21.37 -11.24 8.66
C ASN A 217 20.75 -10.14 9.56
N LYS A 218 19.69 -10.27 10.38
CA LYS A 218 18.87 -11.38 10.93
C LYS A 218 17.49 -10.80 11.25
N ALA A 219 16.43 -11.58 11.09
CA ALA A 219 15.04 -11.22 11.41
C ALA A 219 14.79 -10.98 12.91
N ASN A 220 13.89 -10.04 13.23
CA ASN A 220 13.07 -9.92 14.45
C ASN A 220 11.75 -9.25 13.95
N SER A 221 10.53 -9.77 14.02
CA SER A 221 9.76 -10.51 15.05
C SER A 221 9.69 -9.81 16.40
N ALA A 222 8.69 -8.92 16.55
CA ALA A 222 7.78 -8.82 17.70
C ALA A 222 6.97 -7.50 17.66
N LEU A 223 5.68 -7.56 17.32
CA LEU A 223 4.72 -6.52 17.75
C LEU A 223 3.95 -7.06 18.96
N LYS A 224 4.03 -6.35 20.09
CA LYS A 224 3.28 -6.57 21.32
C LYS A 224 2.01 -5.72 21.32
N THR A 225 0.95 -6.25 21.91
CA THR A 225 -0.39 -5.67 22.07
C THR A 225 -0.68 -5.16 23.50
N GLU A 226 -1.71 -4.29 23.58
CA GLU A 226 -2.67 -4.02 24.70
C GLU A 226 -2.31 -3.01 25.83
N PRO A 227 -3.28 -2.46 26.60
CA PRO A 227 -4.63 -1.93 26.26
C PRO A 227 -5.10 -0.69 27.10
N ASP A 228 -6.38 -0.32 26.90
CA ASP A 228 -7.39 0.29 27.81
C ASP A 228 -7.45 1.79 28.15
N GLY A 229 -8.67 2.34 27.97
CA GLY A 229 -9.14 3.61 28.54
C GLY A 229 -10.64 3.81 28.31
N VAL A 230 -11.45 3.55 29.34
CA VAL A 230 -12.92 3.66 29.39
C VAL A 230 -13.38 5.10 29.72
N ALA A 231 -14.47 5.56 29.11
CA ALA A 231 -15.39 6.54 29.71
C ALA A 231 -16.84 6.35 29.16
N GLN A 232 -17.82 6.56 30.05
CA GLN A 232 -19.28 6.42 29.93
C GLN A 232 -19.94 7.75 30.42
N PRO A 233 -21.26 7.98 30.33
CA PRO A 233 -22.03 8.41 29.15
C PRO A 233 -22.91 9.65 29.45
N ILE A 234 -23.54 10.30 28.45
CA ILE A 234 -24.81 11.03 28.68
C ILE A 234 -25.69 10.97 27.41
N ALA A 235 -26.96 10.59 27.61
CA ALA A 235 -27.99 10.27 26.63
C ALA A 235 -28.69 11.51 26.01
N ASP A 236 -29.21 11.39 24.78
CA ASP A 236 -30.64 11.10 24.55
C ASP A 236 -31.06 10.97 23.06
N SER A 237 -31.84 9.90 22.78
CA SER A 237 -33.01 9.83 21.88
C SER A 237 -32.88 9.53 20.37
N SER A 238 -32.97 8.23 20.01
CA SER A 238 -34.20 7.60 19.43
C SER A 238 -34.01 6.59 18.27
N ALA A 239 -32.79 6.22 17.91
CA ALA A 239 -32.54 5.02 17.10
C ALA A 239 -31.73 4.01 17.93
N ALA A 240 -32.17 2.75 17.98
CA ALA A 240 -31.46 1.67 18.68
C ALA A 240 -30.03 1.43 18.13
N LEU A 241 -29.81 1.86 16.89
CA LEU A 241 -28.53 1.84 16.20
C LEU A 241 -28.22 3.27 15.74
N SER A 242 -27.07 3.81 16.13
CA SER A 242 -26.59 5.12 15.69
C SER A 242 -25.31 4.98 14.86
N VAL A 243 -25.08 5.93 13.95
CA VAL A 243 -23.94 5.93 13.03
C VAL A 243 -23.06 7.14 13.31
N SER A 244 -21.74 6.92 13.39
CA SER A 244 -20.75 7.98 13.54
C SER A 244 -19.57 7.78 12.59
N ASN A 245 -18.73 8.81 12.44
CA ASN A 245 -17.54 8.78 11.60
C ASN A 245 -17.79 8.30 10.16
N ALA A 246 -18.95 8.60 9.61
CA ALA A 246 -19.33 8.15 8.27
C ALA A 246 -18.64 8.98 7.18
N TRP A 247 -18.09 8.28 6.17
CA TRP A 247 -17.58 8.89 4.95
C TRP A 247 -17.51 7.87 3.81
N ILE A 248 -17.64 8.36 2.58
CA ILE A 248 -17.36 7.63 1.35
C ILE A 248 -16.03 8.12 0.83
N ARG A 249 -15.14 7.19 0.45
CA ARG A 249 -13.87 7.57 -0.17
C ARG A 249 -14.12 8.19 -1.56
N PRO A 250 -13.54 9.37 -1.86
CA PRO A 250 -13.51 9.92 -3.19
C PRO A 250 -12.85 8.95 -4.15
N ALA A 251 -13.44 8.78 -5.32
CA ALA A 251 -12.91 7.91 -6.36
C ALA A 251 -12.76 8.70 -7.67
N PRO A 252 -11.84 8.28 -8.56
CA PRO A 252 -11.78 8.85 -9.91
C PRO A 252 -13.15 8.77 -10.61
N PRO A 253 -13.48 9.70 -11.52
CA PRO A 253 -14.76 9.72 -12.21
C PRO A 253 -15.12 8.42 -12.96
N THR A 254 -14.10 7.62 -13.27
CA THR A 254 -14.25 6.38 -14.02
C THR A 254 -14.35 5.15 -13.13
N ALA A 255 -14.28 5.29 -11.81
CA ALA A 255 -14.41 4.20 -10.86
C ALA A 255 -15.79 3.54 -10.98
N SER A 256 -15.78 2.21 -11.05
CA SER A 256 -16.99 1.37 -11.06
C SER A 256 -17.42 0.94 -9.66
N SER A 257 -16.64 1.33 -8.64
CA SER A 257 -16.85 1.03 -7.23
C SER A 257 -16.46 2.24 -6.37
N MET A 258 -17.12 2.36 -5.23
CA MET A 258 -16.77 3.25 -4.13
C MET A 258 -16.88 2.46 -2.82
N VAL A 259 -16.33 2.99 -1.74
CA VAL A 259 -16.42 2.35 -0.42
C VAL A 259 -16.84 3.36 0.63
N ALA A 260 -17.78 2.95 1.47
CA ALA A 260 -18.18 3.67 2.66
C ALA A 260 -17.58 3.04 3.93
N TYR A 261 -17.20 3.91 4.85
CA TYR A 261 -16.69 3.60 6.19
C TYR A 261 -17.52 4.36 7.21
N PHE A 262 -17.75 3.73 8.37
CA PHE A 262 -18.53 4.30 9.46
C PHE A 262 -18.43 3.41 10.70
N GLU A 263 -18.81 3.95 11.86
CA GLU A 263 -18.99 3.21 13.09
C GLU A 263 -20.48 3.05 13.40
N LEU A 264 -20.90 1.82 13.69
CA LEU A 264 -22.22 1.49 14.20
C LEU A 264 -22.16 1.34 15.71
N HIS A 265 -23.05 2.01 16.43
CA HIS A 265 -23.20 1.92 17.88
C HIS A 265 -24.60 1.38 18.18
N ASN A 266 -24.68 0.27 18.91
CA ASN A 266 -25.93 -0.35 19.32
C ASN A 266 -26.19 -0.03 20.78
N ASP A 267 -27.08 0.93 21.02
CA ASP A 267 -27.47 1.39 22.36
C ASP A 267 -28.59 0.53 22.97
N SER A 268 -28.96 -0.57 22.32
CA SER A 268 -30.00 -1.47 22.79
C SER A 268 -29.45 -2.60 23.67
N ALA A 269 -30.35 -3.25 24.41
CA ALA A 269 -30.04 -4.41 25.23
C ALA A 269 -29.97 -5.73 24.44
N GLN A 270 -30.14 -5.70 23.12
CA GLN A 270 -30.13 -6.88 22.25
C GLN A 270 -29.10 -6.71 21.14
N ASP A 271 -28.56 -7.82 20.66
CA ASP A 271 -27.71 -7.81 19.48
C ASP A 271 -28.52 -7.38 18.26
N ILE A 272 -27.91 -6.59 17.37
CA ILE A 272 -28.49 -6.21 16.09
C ILE A 272 -27.60 -6.82 15.00
N THR A 273 -28.17 -7.66 14.14
CA THR A 273 -27.45 -8.22 12.99
C THR A 273 -27.89 -7.49 11.74
N ILE A 274 -26.96 -6.81 11.07
CA ILE A 274 -27.20 -6.22 9.75
C ILE A 274 -27.02 -7.31 8.71
N VAL A 275 -27.99 -7.46 7.80
CA VAL A 275 -28.00 -8.51 6.76
C VAL A 275 -28.05 -7.97 5.34
N ALA A 276 -28.32 -6.66 5.18
CA ALA A 276 -28.28 -6.01 3.88
C ALA A 276 -27.97 -4.52 4.00
N ALA A 277 -27.49 -3.96 2.90
CA ALA A 277 -27.31 -2.54 2.70
C ALA A 277 -27.89 -2.13 1.34
N GLU A 278 -28.41 -0.92 1.25
CA GLU A 278 -28.94 -0.33 0.01
C GLU A 278 -28.52 1.13 -0.09
N SER A 279 -28.38 1.62 -1.33
CA SER A 279 -28.20 3.04 -1.61
C SER A 279 -28.80 3.37 -2.98
N PRO A 280 -29.70 4.37 -3.11
CA PRO A 280 -30.31 4.71 -4.41
C PRO A 280 -29.31 5.24 -5.45
N GLN A 281 -28.14 5.71 -5.00
CA GLN A 281 -27.04 6.16 -5.87
C GLN A 281 -26.22 5.03 -6.51
N PHE A 282 -26.41 3.76 -6.10
CA PHE A 282 -25.60 2.63 -6.54
C PHE A 282 -26.49 1.45 -6.94
N ALA A 283 -26.04 0.64 -7.90
CA ALA A 283 -26.80 -0.54 -8.33
C ALA A 283 -26.80 -1.64 -7.25
N HIS A 284 -25.66 -1.81 -6.56
CA HIS A 284 -25.51 -2.79 -5.48
C HIS A 284 -24.75 -2.19 -4.29
N SER A 285 -25.09 -2.64 -3.09
CA SER A 285 -24.43 -2.26 -1.84
C SER A 285 -24.26 -3.52 -0.99
N MET A 286 -23.03 -3.87 -0.63
CA MET A 286 -22.71 -5.16 -0.01
C MET A 286 -21.69 -4.98 1.11
N LEU A 287 -21.86 -5.71 2.21
CA LEU A 287 -20.90 -5.72 3.31
C LEU A 287 -19.74 -6.63 2.95
N HIS A 288 -18.52 -6.13 2.98
CA HIS A 288 -17.33 -6.91 2.66
C HIS A 288 -16.39 -6.95 3.88
N SER A 289 -15.62 -8.03 4.00
CA SER A 289 -14.44 -8.11 4.86
C SER A 289 -13.19 -8.11 3.98
N THR A 290 -12.18 -7.35 4.38
CA THR A 290 -10.84 -7.43 3.81
C THR A 290 -9.90 -8.03 4.84
N GLU A 291 -9.22 -9.10 4.47
CA GLU A 291 -8.25 -9.80 5.32
C GLU A 291 -6.93 -10.00 4.58
N LEU A 292 -5.83 -9.99 5.33
CA LEU A 292 -4.52 -10.33 4.82
C LEU A 292 -4.24 -11.81 5.10
N VAL A 293 -4.33 -12.66 4.08
CA VAL A 293 -4.08 -14.10 4.16
C VAL A 293 -2.78 -14.39 3.42
N ASP A 294 -1.76 -14.87 4.14
CA ASP A 294 -0.44 -15.19 3.58
C ASP A 294 0.22 -14.05 2.77
N GLY A 295 0.01 -12.79 3.21
CA GLY A 295 0.57 -11.60 2.55
C GLY A 295 -0.18 -11.15 1.28
N VAL A 296 -1.31 -11.79 0.99
CA VAL A 296 -2.24 -11.46 -0.08
C VAL A 296 -3.50 -10.85 0.52
N VAL A 297 -3.91 -9.70 0.02
CA VAL A 297 -5.18 -9.08 0.40
C VAL A 297 -6.30 -9.85 -0.28
N GLN A 298 -7.22 -10.34 0.55
CA GLN A 298 -8.43 -11.02 0.13
C GLN A 298 -9.64 -10.20 0.56
N MET A 299 -10.48 -9.86 -0.40
CA MET A 299 -11.78 -9.26 -0.14
C MET A 299 -12.89 -10.31 -0.25
N GLN A 300 -13.81 -10.33 0.69
CA GLN A 300 -14.88 -11.32 0.72
C GLN A 300 -16.19 -10.67 1.11
N HIS A 301 -17.23 -10.89 0.32
CA HIS A 301 -18.61 -10.57 0.70
C HIS A 301 -19.00 -11.32 1.98
N ILE A 302 -19.55 -10.60 2.95
CA ILE A 302 -20.14 -11.15 4.17
C ILE A 302 -21.66 -10.94 4.17
N ASP A 303 -22.42 -11.99 4.46
CA ASP A 303 -23.89 -11.94 4.44
C ASP A 303 -24.47 -11.22 5.67
N SER A 304 -23.65 -11.02 6.71
CA SER A 304 -24.11 -10.34 7.91
C SER A 304 -22.99 -9.67 8.71
N LEU A 305 -23.35 -8.65 9.47
CA LEU A 305 -22.50 -7.95 10.43
C LEU A 305 -23.22 -7.85 11.78
N LEU A 306 -22.64 -8.47 12.81
CA LEU A 306 -23.14 -8.38 14.18
C LEU A 306 -22.71 -7.04 14.81
N VAL A 307 -23.67 -6.32 15.39
CA VAL A 307 -23.45 -5.19 16.30
C VAL A 307 -23.91 -5.60 17.69
N PRO A 308 -23.00 -6.00 18.60
CA PRO A 308 -23.38 -6.52 19.91
C PRO A 308 -24.21 -5.53 20.73
N ALA A 309 -25.06 -6.03 21.63
CA ALA A 309 -25.80 -5.21 22.60
C ALA A 309 -24.85 -4.29 23.40
N ASN A 310 -25.17 -3.00 23.49
CA ASN A 310 -24.32 -1.97 24.10
C ASN A 310 -22.88 -1.94 23.53
N GLY A 311 -22.73 -2.37 22.28
CA GLY A 311 -21.46 -2.56 21.60
C GLY A 311 -21.38 -1.74 20.32
N ARG A 312 -20.29 -1.96 19.58
CA ARG A 312 -20.05 -1.30 18.29
C ARG A 312 -19.48 -2.24 17.25
N ALA A 313 -19.73 -1.91 15.99
CA ALA A 313 -19.04 -2.49 14.84
C ALA A 313 -18.39 -1.36 14.03
N VAL A 314 -17.14 -1.55 13.63
CA VAL A 314 -16.37 -0.53 12.92
C VAL A 314 -16.13 -0.99 11.50
N LEU A 315 -16.59 -0.19 10.54
CA LEU A 315 -16.28 -0.37 9.13
C LEU A 315 -15.18 0.62 8.77
N MET A 316 -13.98 0.12 8.47
CA MET A 316 -12.78 0.92 8.25
C MET A 316 -11.91 0.35 7.12
N PRO A 317 -11.00 1.16 6.55
CA PRO A 317 -10.10 0.70 5.50
C PRO A 317 -9.31 -0.55 5.91
N MET A 318 -9.13 -1.47 4.97
CA MET A 318 -8.45 -2.75 5.14
C MET A 318 -9.09 -3.71 6.16
N ALA A 319 -10.37 -3.52 6.49
CA ALA A 319 -11.15 -4.38 7.38
C ALA A 319 -12.57 -4.56 6.81
N THR A 320 -13.57 -4.70 7.68
CA THR A 320 -14.98 -4.66 7.27
C THR A 320 -15.30 -3.30 6.64
N HIS A 321 -16.01 -3.28 5.52
CA HIS A 321 -16.40 -2.05 4.83
C HIS A 321 -17.69 -2.25 4.03
N LEU A 322 -18.34 -1.15 3.65
CA LEU A 322 -19.52 -1.18 2.78
C LEU A 322 -19.09 -0.90 1.34
N MET A 323 -19.12 -1.95 0.52
CA MET A 323 -18.87 -1.90 -0.91
C MET A 323 -20.07 -1.25 -1.62
N LEU A 324 -19.83 -0.21 -2.41
CA LEU A 324 -20.84 0.52 -3.19
C LEU A 324 -20.52 0.38 -4.67
N MET A 325 -21.36 -0.34 -5.41
CA MET A 325 -21.04 -0.81 -6.75
C MET A 325 -21.88 -0.12 -7.81
N GLN A 326 -21.24 0.20 -8.94
CA GLN A 326 -21.85 0.80 -10.11
C GLN A 326 -22.62 2.07 -9.74
N PRO A 327 -21.91 3.16 -9.39
CA PRO A 327 -22.55 4.45 -9.14
C PRO A 327 -23.36 4.87 -10.37
N HIS A 328 -24.60 5.29 -10.15
CA HIS A 328 -25.48 5.77 -11.23
C HIS A 328 -25.01 7.11 -11.80
N ASP A 329 -24.38 7.93 -10.96
CA ASP A 329 -23.83 9.25 -11.29
C ASP A 329 -22.43 9.43 -10.69
N ILE A 330 -21.64 10.37 -11.20
CA ILE A 330 -20.34 10.72 -10.61
C ILE A 330 -20.56 11.42 -9.26
N LEU A 331 -20.09 10.79 -8.19
CA LEU A 331 -20.12 11.33 -6.83
C LEU A 331 -18.82 12.07 -6.52
N ALA A 332 -18.81 13.38 -6.75
CA ALA A 332 -17.66 14.25 -6.47
C ALA A 332 -17.39 14.42 -4.97
N GLU A 333 -16.16 14.77 -4.61
CA GLU A 333 -15.81 15.19 -3.25
C GLU A 333 -16.72 16.34 -2.77
N GLY A 334 -17.19 16.25 -1.52
CA GLY A 334 -18.14 17.17 -0.92
C GLY A 334 -19.62 16.81 -1.16
N SER A 335 -19.93 15.88 -2.08
CA SER A 335 -21.28 15.36 -2.26
C SER A 335 -21.70 14.41 -1.14
N GLN A 336 -22.96 13.96 -1.15
CA GLN A 336 -23.49 12.99 -0.19
C GLN A 336 -24.22 11.84 -0.89
N ALA A 337 -24.19 10.65 -0.29
CA ALA A 337 -25.03 9.52 -0.66
C ALA A 337 -25.92 9.07 0.52
N ASN A 338 -27.05 8.44 0.21
CA ASN A 338 -28.00 7.93 1.18
C ASN A 338 -27.77 6.43 1.36
N ILE A 339 -27.52 5.98 2.59
CA ILE A 339 -27.30 4.57 2.89
C ILE A 339 -28.40 4.08 3.81
N SER A 340 -28.89 2.89 3.52
CA SER A 340 -29.88 2.17 4.32
C SER A 340 -29.31 0.83 4.73
N LEU A 341 -29.16 0.59 6.03
CA LEU A 341 -28.82 -0.74 6.56
C LEU A 341 -30.09 -1.44 7.02
N ILE A 342 -30.17 -2.74 6.77
CA ILE A 342 -31.35 -3.56 7.08
C ILE A 342 -30.93 -4.67 8.04
N SER A 343 -31.60 -4.76 9.19
CA SER A 343 -31.37 -5.85 10.15
C SER A 343 -32.05 -7.17 9.74
N ASP A 344 -31.65 -8.26 10.39
CA ASP A 344 -32.33 -9.55 10.34
C ASP A 344 -33.83 -9.50 10.72
N SER A 345 -34.21 -8.56 11.59
CA SER A 345 -35.61 -8.27 11.95
C SER A 345 -36.36 -7.45 10.89
N GLY A 346 -35.68 -7.00 9.83
CA GLY A 346 -36.25 -6.16 8.77
C GLY A 346 -36.31 -4.67 9.12
N GLN A 347 -35.70 -4.24 10.23
CA GLN A 347 -35.62 -2.82 10.59
C GLN A 347 -34.63 -2.11 9.67
N ARG A 348 -35.04 -0.94 9.15
CA ARG A 348 -34.22 -0.08 8.28
C ARG A 348 -33.58 1.05 9.10
N PHE A 349 -32.30 1.30 8.87
CA PHE A 349 -31.51 2.39 9.46
C PHE A 349 -30.93 3.25 8.34
N ASP A 350 -31.51 4.43 8.15
CA ASP A 350 -31.14 5.35 7.07
C ASP A 350 -30.21 6.46 7.56
N PHE A 351 -29.17 6.78 6.80
CA PHE A 351 -28.25 7.87 7.10
C PHE A 351 -27.59 8.43 5.83
N ASN A 352 -27.15 9.68 5.90
CA ASN A 352 -26.40 10.31 4.82
C ASN A 352 -24.90 10.22 5.08
N VAL A 353 -24.13 10.00 4.03
CA VAL A 353 -22.68 9.86 4.10
C VAL A 353 -22.02 10.83 3.12
N ALA A 354 -21.10 11.65 3.61
CA ALA A 354 -20.36 12.59 2.78
C ALA A 354 -19.21 11.89 2.04
N VAL A 355 -19.02 12.25 0.78
CA VAL A 355 -17.85 11.87 -0.02
C VAL A 355 -16.71 12.81 0.35
N ARG A 356 -15.68 12.30 1.02
CA ARG A 356 -14.55 13.11 1.49
C ARG A 356 -13.31 12.26 1.76
N PRO A 357 -12.09 12.82 1.65
CA PRO A 357 -10.88 12.11 2.03
C PRO A 357 -10.97 11.55 3.44
N GLN A 358 -10.14 10.54 3.72
CA GLN A 358 -10.10 9.92 5.04
C GLN A 358 -9.93 11.02 6.12
N PRO A 359 -10.83 11.08 7.12
CA PRO A 359 -10.71 12.02 8.22
C PRO A 359 -9.42 11.76 9.01
N GLU A 360 -8.75 12.83 9.45
CA GLU A 360 -7.52 12.77 10.26
C GLU A 360 -7.75 12.20 11.67
#